data_AF-A0AAW5BUS0-F1
#
_entry.id   AF-A0AAW5BUS0-F1
#
_cell.length_a   1.000
_cell.length_b   1.000
_cell.length_c   1.000
_cell.angle_alpha   90.00
_cell.angle_beta   90.00
_cell.angle_gamma   90.00
#
_symmetry.space_group_name_H-M   'P 1'
#
loop_
_entity.id
_entity.type
_entity.pdbx_description
1 polymer ?
#
loop_
_entity_poly.entity_id
_entity_poly.type
_entity_poly.pdbx_seq_one_letter_code
_entity_poly.pdbx_strand_id
1 'polypeptide(L)'
;MPTPNQKNTGDYQENEEFKTTYIASNWLPSALIAEEINTTVSDIRIQEYKHVISQNTQEMDLVNAELDKLSANFENLCEQYTPLIANDTDRRLLAEIRTDWDNYLSEGEKMIELSSQNKTQEAMAVMNSEHLTHFNDFTAKCQELMQFNKTGSDQANEQADIAYAFAQKTTLATLTALTIITILFAVYIVRGITKPVSEIDSGWLTRCAAWPANPPRLPKTRQTPYTR
;
A
#
# COMPACT_ATOMS: atom_id res chain seq x y z
N MET A 1 31.49 34.40 -8.69
CA MET A 1 30.38 34.15 -7.74
C MET A 1 29.66 32.90 -8.23
N PRO A 2 29.72 31.75 -7.54
CA PRO A 2 29.01 30.55 -7.95
C PRO A 2 27.55 30.62 -7.50
N THR A 3 26.64 30.29 -8.40
CA THR A 3 25.19 30.19 -8.18
C THR A 3 24.83 29.03 -7.23
N PRO A 4 23.73 29.13 -6.46
CA PRO A 4 23.33 28.12 -5.50
C PRO A 4 22.78 26.86 -6.18
N ASN A 5 23.25 25.75 -5.64
CA ASN A 5 22.89 24.34 -5.84
C ASN A 5 21.37 24.10 -6.00
N GLN A 6 20.94 23.57 -7.14
CA GLN A 6 19.63 22.94 -7.29
C GLN A 6 19.65 21.59 -6.56
N LYS A 7 19.21 21.60 -5.29
CA LYS A 7 18.98 20.37 -4.55
C LYS A 7 17.83 19.60 -5.17
N ASN A 8 18.18 18.41 -5.63
CA ASN A 8 17.34 17.28 -5.97
C ASN A 8 16.16 17.11 -4.99
N THR A 9 14.96 17.48 -5.42
CA THR A 9 13.70 17.21 -4.71
C THR A 9 12.99 15.96 -5.26
N GLY A 10 13.58 15.28 -6.26
CA GLY A 10 13.02 14.06 -6.86
C GLY A 10 13.17 12.83 -5.98
N ASP A 11 14.28 12.70 -5.25
CA ASP A 11 14.59 11.53 -4.42
C ASP A 11 13.72 11.38 -3.15
N TYR A 12 12.99 12.42 -2.73
CA TYR A 12 12.22 12.41 -1.48
C TYR A 12 10.74 12.06 -1.64
N GLN A 13 10.24 11.98 -2.87
CA GLN A 13 8.85 11.58 -3.14
C GLN A 13 8.80 10.12 -3.62
N GLU A 14 9.79 9.73 -4.42
CA GLU A 14 9.90 8.36 -4.95
C GLU A 14 10.19 7.32 -3.87
N ASN A 15 10.78 7.69 -2.73
CA ASN A 15 11.08 6.77 -1.63
C ASN A 15 9.96 6.62 -0.59
N GLU A 16 9.09 7.61 -0.39
CA GLU A 16 7.92 7.52 0.50
C GLU A 16 6.74 6.84 -0.19
N GLU A 17 6.48 7.14 -1.47
CA GLU A 17 5.41 6.51 -2.24
C GLU A 17 5.71 5.01 -2.45
N PHE A 18 6.96 4.67 -2.76
CA PHE A 18 7.39 3.27 -2.91
C PHE A 18 7.32 2.52 -1.58
N LYS A 19 7.70 3.11 -0.44
CA LYS A 19 7.57 2.44 0.87
C LYS A 19 6.11 2.21 1.25
N THR A 20 5.22 3.17 1.03
CA THR A 20 3.85 3.09 1.53
C THR A 20 3.00 2.11 0.70
N THR A 21 3.15 2.11 -0.63
CA THR A 21 2.46 1.15 -1.50
C THR A 21 3.06 -0.26 -1.41
N TYR A 22 4.38 -0.39 -1.28
CA TYR A 22 5.06 -1.69 -1.17
C TYR A 22 4.78 -2.40 0.17
N ILE A 23 4.71 -1.65 1.28
CA ILE A 23 4.37 -2.22 2.58
C ILE A 23 2.90 -2.68 2.57
N ALA A 24 1.97 -1.87 2.04
CA ALA A 24 0.56 -2.22 1.93
C ALA A 24 0.31 -3.47 1.06
N SER A 25 1.06 -3.65 -0.04
CA SER A 25 0.88 -4.79 -0.95
C SER A 25 1.34 -6.13 -0.37
N ASN A 26 2.21 -6.11 0.65
CA ASN A 26 2.82 -7.34 1.18
C ASN A 26 2.02 -7.94 2.34
N TRP A 27 1.28 -7.13 3.11
CA TRP A 27 0.60 -7.61 4.32
C TRP A 27 -0.45 -8.69 4.08
N LEU A 28 -1.31 -8.51 3.08
CA LEU A 28 -2.36 -9.48 2.79
C LEU A 28 -1.79 -10.82 2.29
N PRO A 29 -0.87 -10.85 1.30
CA PRO A 29 -0.14 -12.07 0.96
C PRO A 29 0.59 -12.70 2.14
N SER A 30 1.28 -11.93 2.99
CA SER A 30 1.97 -12.45 4.18
C SER A 30 1.00 -13.10 5.17
N ALA A 31 -0.15 -12.48 5.43
CA ALA A 31 -1.16 -13.03 6.32
C ALA A 31 -1.72 -14.36 5.81
N LEU A 32 -1.98 -14.47 4.50
CA LEU A 32 -2.46 -15.71 3.87
C LEU A 32 -1.42 -16.83 3.94
N ILE A 33 -0.16 -16.53 3.63
CA ILE A 33 0.92 -17.53 3.71
C ILE A 33 1.14 -17.96 5.17
N ALA A 34 1.08 -17.04 6.14
CA ALA A 34 1.18 -17.38 7.56
C ALA A 34 0.03 -18.29 8.03
N GLU A 35 -1.19 -18.08 7.52
CA GLU A 35 -2.33 -18.98 7.76
C GLU A 35 -2.09 -20.35 7.14
N GLU A 36 -1.56 -20.42 5.91
CA GLU A 36 -1.26 -21.67 5.22
C GLU A 36 -0.14 -22.47 5.92
N ILE A 37 0.86 -21.78 6.50
CA ILE A 37 1.86 -22.39 7.38
C ILE A 37 1.19 -23.07 8.58
N ASN A 38 0.29 -22.37 9.27
CA ASN A 38 -0.41 -22.90 10.44
C ASN A 38 -1.30 -24.12 10.09
N THR A 39 -1.99 -24.05 8.95
CA THR A 39 -2.78 -25.18 8.43
C THR A 39 -1.90 -26.37 8.09
N THR A 40 -0.77 -26.15 7.40
CA THR A 40 0.16 -27.22 7.00
C THR A 40 0.66 -28.00 8.22
N VAL A 41 1.00 -27.32 9.32
CA VAL A 41 1.44 -28.01 10.54
C VAL A 41 0.30 -28.72 11.27
N SER A 42 -0.92 -28.20 11.20
CA SER A 42 -2.10 -28.92 11.69
C SER A 42 -2.32 -30.22 10.90
N ASP A 43 -2.13 -30.19 9.58
CA ASP A 43 -2.24 -31.38 8.72
C ASP A 43 -1.14 -32.42 9.02
N ILE A 44 0.09 -31.97 9.29
CA ILE A 44 1.19 -32.83 9.75
C ILE A 44 0.79 -33.55 11.03
N ARG A 45 0.25 -32.83 12.01
CA ARG A 45 -0.20 -33.43 13.28
C ARG A 45 -1.27 -34.49 13.08
N ILE A 46 -2.18 -34.30 12.13
CA ILE A 46 -3.20 -35.29 11.76
C ILE A 46 -2.52 -36.54 11.15
N GLN A 47 -1.54 -36.36 10.27
CA GLN A 47 -0.79 -37.48 9.69
C GLN A 47 0.03 -38.23 10.74
N GLU A 48 0.67 -37.55 11.69
CA GLU A 48 1.35 -38.20 12.81
C GLU A 48 0.38 -39.10 13.61
N TYR A 49 -0.81 -38.61 13.96
CA TYR A 49 -1.81 -39.42 14.65
C TYR A 49 -2.20 -40.64 13.82
N LYS A 50 -2.39 -40.46 12.51
CA LYS A 50 -2.68 -41.55 11.58
C LYS A 50 -1.56 -42.58 11.54
N HIS A 51 -0.30 -42.16 11.52
CA HIS A 51 0.85 -43.05 11.59
C HIS A 51 0.84 -43.86 12.88
N VAL A 52 0.57 -43.21 14.02
CA VAL A 52 0.56 -43.83 15.35
C VAL A 52 -0.53 -44.90 15.51
N ILE A 53 -1.72 -44.67 14.96
CA ILE A 53 -2.86 -45.59 15.09
C ILE A 53 -2.89 -46.66 13.99
N SER A 54 -2.17 -46.48 12.88
CA SER A 54 -2.08 -47.51 11.86
C SER A 54 -1.37 -48.75 12.41
N GLN A 55 -1.74 -49.92 11.88
CA GLN A 55 -1.07 -51.18 12.15
C GLN A 55 -0.56 -51.86 10.87
N ASN A 56 -0.72 -51.20 9.73
CA ASN A 56 -0.34 -51.71 8.42
C ASN A 56 0.87 -50.92 7.92
N THR A 57 1.98 -51.61 7.68
CA THR A 57 3.21 -51.01 7.14
C THR A 57 2.98 -50.25 5.83
N GLN A 58 2.15 -50.78 4.93
CA GLN A 58 1.85 -50.09 3.66
C GLN A 58 1.10 -48.76 3.89
N GLU A 59 0.25 -48.69 4.91
CA GLU A 59 -0.43 -47.44 5.26
C GLU A 59 0.56 -46.46 5.92
N MET A 60 1.41 -46.93 6.83
CA MET A 60 2.48 -46.12 7.44
C MET A 60 3.40 -45.52 6.38
N ASP A 61 3.81 -46.29 5.37
CA ASP A 61 4.63 -45.80 4.26
C ASP A 61 3.94 -44.68 3.47
N LEU A 62 2.62 -44.80 3.24
CA LEU A 62 1.83 -43.73 2.59
C LEU A 62 1.73 -42.48 3.48
N VAL A 63 1.61 -42.65 4.80
CA VAL A 63 1.59 -41.53 5.73
C VAL A 63 2.96 -40.84 5.77
N ASN A 64 4.06 -41.59 5.78
CA ASN A 64 5.41 -41.02 5.73
C ASN A 64 5.63 -40.21 4.45
N ALA A 65 5.20 -40.70 3.30
CA ALA A 65 5.27 -39.94 2.05
C ALA A 65 4.45 -38.63 2.10
N GLU A 66 3.30 -38.61 2.78
CA GLU A 66 2.52 -37.38 2.95
C GLU A 66 3.17 -36.44 3.97
N LEU A 67 3.76 -36.95 5.05
CA LEU A 67 4.53 -36.15 6.01
C LEU A 67 5.72 -35.46 5.33
N ASP A 68 6.47 -36.18 4.49
CA ASP A 68 7.58 -35.61 3.71
C ASP A 68 7.10 -34.48 2.79
N LYS A 69 5.97 -34.70 2.11
CA LYS A 69 5.36 -33.71 1.22
C LYS A 69 4.89 -32.46 1.97
N LEU A 70 4.24 -32.62 3.12
CA LEU A 70 3.78 -31.50 3.95
C LEU A 70 4.98 -30.73 4.54
N SER A 71 6.03 -31.43 4.94
CA SER A 71 7.27 -30.83 5.44
C SER A 71 7.96 -30.00 4.36
N ALA A 72 8.04 -30.51 3.13
CA ALA A 72 8.53 -29.75 1.99
C ALA A 72 7.64 -28.55 1.65
N ASN A 73 6.31 -28.68 1.80
CA ASN A 73 5.39 -27.57 1.61
C ASN A 73 5.59 -26.45 2.64
N PHE A 74 5.80 -26.81 3.91
CA PHE A 74 6.11 -25.85 4.96
C PHE A 74 7.35 -25.03 4.61
N GLU A 75 8.45 -25.69 4.21
CA GLU A 75 9.68 -24.99 3.82
C GLU A 75 9.46 -24.04 2.64
N ASN A 76 8.75 -24.50 1.62
CA ASN A 76 8.38 -23.69 0.46
C ASN A 76 7.50 -22.49 0.84
N LEU A 77 6.57 -22.62 1.78
CA LEU A 77 5.77 -21.50 2.29
C LEU A 77 6.64 -20.49 3.03
N CYS A 78 7.57 -20.95 3.86
CA CYS A 78 8.51 -20.05 4.54
C CYS A 78 9.46 -19.35 3.54
N GLU A 79 9.85 -20.00 2.44
CA GLU A 79 10.61 -19.36 1.35
C GLU A 79 9.77 -18.29 0.62
N GLN A 80 8.51 -18.59 0.30
CA GLN A 80 7.58 -17.63 -0.31
C GLN A 80 7.27 -16.44 0.61
N TYR A 81 7.25 -16.66 1.92
CA TYR A 81 7.07 -15.62 2.93
C TYR A 81 8.28 -14.69 3.04
N THR A 82 9.50 -15.24 2.92
CA THR A 82 10.76 -14.50 3.14
C THR A 82 10.88 -13.16 2.39
N PRO A 83 10.54 -13.03 1.08
CA PRO A 83 10.60 -11.75 0.38
C PRO A 83 9.53 -10.74 0.83
N LEU A 84 8.51 -11.17 1.58
CA LEU A 84 7.41 -10.32 2.04
C LEU A 84 7.63 -9.74 3.44
N ILE A 85 8.74 -10.09 4.10
CA ILE A 85 9.10 -9.63 5.44
C ILE A 85 9.05 -8.10 5.51
N ALA A 86 8.20 -7.57 6.40
CA ALA A 86 7.96 -6.15 6.52
C ALA A 86 9.00 -5.43 7.40
N ASN A 87 9.42 -6.03 8.51
CA ASN A 87 10.38 -5.45 9.45
C ASN A 87 11.09 -6.50 10.32
N ASP A 88 11.89 -6.06 11.29
CA ASP A 88 12.69 -6.95 12.13
C ASP A 88 11.86 -7.85 13.07
N THR A 89 10.69 -7.38 13.51
CA THR A 89 9.77 -8.20 14.32
C THR A 89 9.26 -9.37 13.48
N ASP A 90 8.83 -9.08 12.25
CA ASP A 90 8.37 -10.08 11.28
C ASP A 90 9.45 -11.13 10.98
N ARG A 91 10.67 -10.64 10.68
CA ARG A 91 11.85 -11.50 10.45
C ARG A 91 12.14 -12.42 11.62
N ARG A 92 12.07 -11.89 12.85
CA ARG A 92 12.31 -12.64 14.08
C ARG A 92 11.27 -13.75 14.24
N LEU A 93 9.99 -13.44 14.06
CA LEU A 93 8.90 -14.41 14.18
C LEU A 93 9.09 -15.57 13.20
N LEU A 94 9.39 -15.29 11.93
CA LEU A 94 9.65 -16.34 10.94
C LEU A 94 10.87 -17.22 11.31
N ALA A 95 11.94 -16.61 11.81
CA ALA A 95 13.14 -17.34 12.23
C ALA A 95 12.87 -18.25 13.44
N GLU A 96 12.09 -17.78 14.41
CA GLU A 96 11.66 -18.57 15.56
C GLU A 96 10.76 -19.74 15.13
N ILE A 97 9.83 -19.51 14.20
CA ILE A 97 8.98 -20.57 13.62
C ILE A 97 9.82 -21.65 12.94
N ARG A 98 10.82 -21.27 12.12
CA ARG A 98 11.73 -22.23 11.49
C ARG A 98 12.54 -23.04 12.51
N THR A 99 13.01 -22.38 13.57
CA THR A 99 13.76 -23.06 14.63
C THR A 99 12.88 -24.06 15.39
N ASP A 100 11.66 -23.67 15.73
CA ASP A 100 10.70 -24.54 16.41
C ASP A 100 10.28 -25.72 15.51
N TRP A 101 10.17 -25.49 14.20
CA TRP A 101 9.89 -26.54 13.22
C TRP A 101 10.97 -27.62 13.20
N ASP A 102 12.24 -27.23 13.17
CA ASP A 102 13.37 -28.18 13.20
C ASP A 102 13.35 -29.03 14.48
N ASN A 103 13.06 -28.40 15.63
CA ASN A 103 12.95 -29.10 16.92
C ASN A 103 11.76 -30.06 16.92
N TYR A 104 10.60 -29.60 16.42
CA TYR A 104 9.37 -30.40 16.33
C TYR A 104 9.56 -31.67 15.49
N LEU A 105 10.23 -31.56 14.34
CA LEU A 105 10.57 -32.72 13.52
C LEU A 105 11.49 -33.70 14.25
N SER A 106 12.55 -33.19 14.89
CA SER A 106 13.51 -34.03 15.62
C SER A 106 12.87 -34.80 16.78
N GLU A 107 11.95 -34.17 17.51
CA GLU A 107 11.20 -34.81 18.60
C GLU A 107 10.21 -35.86 18.08
N GLY A 108 9.63 -35.62 16.91
CA GLY A 108 8.71 -36.54 16.23
C GLY A 108 9.37 -37.84 15.76
N GLU A 109 10.68 -37.86 15.49
CA GLU A 109 11.39 -39.06 15.00
C GLU A 109 11.17 -40.27 15.91
N LYS A 110 11.21 -40.06 17.23
CA LYS A 110 11.04 -41.16 18.19
C LYS A 110 9.62 -41.74 18.15
N MET A 111 8.63 -40.89 17.95
CA MET A 111 7.23 -41.26 17.86
C MET A 111 6.94 -42.06 16.56
N ILE A 112 7.55 -41.67 15.44
CA ILE A 112 7.50 -42.43 14.18
C ILE A 112 8.20 -43.79 14.29
N GLU A 113 9.36 -43.86 14.97
CA GLU A 113 10.10 -45.11 15.19
C GLU A 113 9.27 -46.12 16.02
N LEU A 114 8.64 -45.65 17.10
CA LEU A 114 7.80 -46.49 17.98
C LEU A 114 6.54 -46.98 17.25
N SER A 115 5.87 -46.10 16.52
CA SER A 115 4.67 -46.46 15.76
C SER A 115 4.96 -47.43 14.62
N SER A 116 6.11 -47.31 13.94
CA SER A 116 6.58 -48.28 12.94
C SER A 116 6.77 -49.70 13.51
N GLN A 117 6.99 -49.82 14.82
CA GLN A 117 7.10 -51.09 15.55
C GLN A 117 5.74 -51.57 16.12
N ASN A 118 4.63 -50.93 15.75
CA ASN A 118 3.29 -51.14 16.31
C ASN A 118 3.20 -50.90 17.84
N LYS A 119 4.11 -50.10 18.41
CA LYS A 119 4.10 -49.72 19.83
C LYS A 119 3.20 -48.50 20.04
N THR A 120 1.94 -48.59 19.65
CA THR A 120 0.98 -47.47 19.64
C THR A 120 0.88 -46.76 20.99
N GLN A 121 0.86 -47.49 22.12
CA GLN A 121 0.77 -46.85 23.44
C GLN A 121 1.99 -46.00 23.78
N GLU A 122 3.20 -46.47 23.46
CA GLU A 122 4.44 -45.74 23.70
C GLU A 122 4.53 -44.52 22.75
N ALA A 123 4.18 -44.69 21.48
CA ALA A 123 4.14 -43.60 20.51
C ALA A 123 3.13 -42.51 20.89
N MET A 124 1.92 -42.90 21.34
CA MET A 124 0.91 -41.97 21.86
C MET A 124 1.38 -41.25 23.12
N ALA A 125 2.17 -41.90 23.98
CA ALA A 125 2.71 -41.26 25.17
C ALA A 125 3.69 -40.13 24.79
N VAL A 126 4.58 -40.37 23.81
CA VAL A 126 5.45 -39.31 23.26
C VAL A 126 4.60 -38.19 22.68
N MET A 127 3.62 -38.54 21.84
CA MET A 127 2.76 -37.58 21.15
C MET A 127 2.00 -36.65 22.11
N ASN A 128 1.59 -37.14 23.28
CA ASN A 128 0.83 -36.38 24.28
C ASN A 128 1.71 -35.75 25.37
N SER A 129 3.04 -35.84 25.27
CA SER A 129 4.00 -35.31 26.24
C SER A 129 4.62 -33.99 25.77
N GLU A 130 5.95 -33.86 25.80
CA GLU A 130 6.67 -32.68 25.34
C GLU A 130 6.35 -32.35 23.88
N HIS A 131 6.16 -33.36 23.02
CA HIS A 131 5.76 -33.18 21.62
C HIS A 131 4.44 -32.40 21.44
N LEU A 132 3.49 -32.52 22.39
CA LEU A 132 2.25 -31.72 22.36
C LEU A 132 2.51 -30.27 22.81
N THR A 133 3.37 -30.07 23.80
CA THR A 133 3.76 -28.73 24.25
C THR A 133 4.44 -27.97 23.11
N HIS A 134 5.42 -28.59 22.45
CA HIS A 134 6.13 -27.99 21.33
C HIS A 134 5.21 -27.72 20.13
N PHE A 135 4.26 -28.60 19.84
CA PHE A 135 3.21 -28.34 18.84
C PHE A 135 2.38 -27.07 19.19
N ASN A 136 1.95 -26.94 20.44
CA ASN A 136 1.13 -25.79 20.87
C ASN A 136 1.94 -24.49 20.82
N ASP A 137 3.19 -24.51 21.26
CA ASP A 137 4.07 -23.34 21.25
C ASP A 137 4.37 -22.90 19.81
N PHE A 138 4.68 -23.86 18.94
CA PHE A 138 4.91 -23.63 17.51
C PHE A 138 3.67 -23.02 16.82
N THR A 139 2.48 -23.60 17.03
CA THR A 139 1.24 -23.09 16.41
C THR A 139 0.83 -21.73 16.98
N ALA A 140 1.10 -21.46 18.26
CA ALA A 140 0.90 -20.13 18.84
C ALA A 140 1.78 -19.06 18.15
N LYS A 141 3.05 -19.38 17.83
CA LYS A 141 3.91 -18.47 17.07
C LYS A 141 3.43 -18.26 15.63
N CYS A 142 2.93 -19.31 14.97
CA CYS A 142 2.32 -19.17 13.64
C CYS A 142 1.10 -18.23 13.67
N GLN A 143 0.26 -18.35 14.71
CA GLN A 143 -0.86 -17.44 14.93
C GLN A 143 -0.39 -16.00 15.23
N GLU A 144 0.70 -15.83 15.99
CA GLU A 144 1.31 -14.53 16.23
C GLU A 144 1.78 -13.88 14.92
N LEU A 145 2.46 -14.63 14.06
CA LEU A 145 2.88 -14.16 12.73
C LEU A 145 1.68 -13.74 11.87
N MET A 146 0.64 -14.57 11.79
CA MET A 146 -0.59 -14.25 11.08
C MET A 146 -1.23 -12.96 11.63
N GLN A 147 -1.37 -12.86 12.95
CA GLN A 147 -2.00 -11.70 13.60
C GLN A 147 -1.17 -10.43 13.41
N PHE A 148 0.16 -10.54 13.46
CA PHE A 148 1.08 -9.44 13.16
C PHE A 148 0.83 -8.88 11.76
N ASN A 149 0.75 -9.75 10.74
CA ASN A 149 0.49 -9.31 9.37
C ASN A 149 -0.92 -8.76 9.16
N LYS A 150 -1.92 -9.36 9.82
CA LYS A 150 -3.29 -8.85 9.79
C LYS A 150 -3.37 -7.44 10.37
N THR A 151 -2.76 -7.22 11.53
CA THR A 151 -2.68 -5.89 12.15
C THR A 151 -1.90 -4.91 11.27
N GLY A 152 -0.80 -5.34 10.64
CA GLY A 152 -0.08 -4.53 9.66
C GLY A 152 -0.94 -4.15 8.46
N SER A 153 -1.73 -5.09 7.94
CA SER A 153 -2.69 -4.87 6.84
C SER A 153 -3.77 -3.86 7.24
N ASP A 154 -4.35 -3.99 8.43
CA ASP A 154 -5.39 -3.08 8.93
C ASP A 154 -4.84 -1.66 9.09
N GLN A 155 -3.63 -1.52 9.64
CA GLN A 155 -2.95 -0.23 9.78
C GLN A 155 -2.58 0.41 8.44
N ALA A 156 -2.17 -0.40 7.47
CA ALA A 156 -1.88 0.07 6.12
C ALA A 156 -3.16 0.55 5.41
N ASN A 157 -4.27 -0.16 5.60
CA ASN A 157 -5.58 0.26 5.08
C ASN A 157 -6.05 1.58 5.70
N GLU A 158 -5.95 1.73 7.03
CA GLU A 158 -6.33 3.00 7.70
C GLU A 158 -5.47 4.17 7.20
N GLN A 159 -4.16 3.96 7.03
CA GLN A 159 -3.27 4.98 6.45
C GLN A 159 -3.63 5.31 5.00
N ALA A 160 -3.98 4.31 4.20
CA ALA A 160 -4.43 4.51 2.82
C ALA A 160 -5.74 5.34 2.77
N ASP A 161 -6.69 5.07 3.67
CA ASP A 161 -7.94 5.83 3.77
C ASP A 161 -7.68 7.30 4.18
N ILE A 162 -6.78 7.54 5.14
CA ILE A 162 -6.37 8.89 5.55
C ILE A 162 -5.67 9.62 4.39
N ALA A 163 -4.73 8.96 3.70
CA ALA A 163 -4.01 9.51 2.57
C ALA A 163 -4.97 9.85 1.41
N TYR A 164 -5.94 8.98 1.14
CA TYR A 164 -6.98 9.21 0.14
C TYR A 164 -7.89 10.39 0.51
N ALA A 165 -8.31 10.48 1.78
CA ALA A 165 -9.10 11.62 2.28
C ALA A 165 -8.31 12.93 2.19
N PHE A 166 -7.01 12.91 2.47
CA PHE A 166 -6.12 14.05 2.30
C PHE A 166 -5.96 14.45 0.81
N ALA A 167 -5.74 13.47 -0.07
CA ALA A 167 -5.65 13.70 -1.52
C ALA A 167 -6.93 14.30 -2.10
N GLN A 168 -8.11 13.82 -1.68
CA GLN A 168 -9.39 14.42 -2.06
C GLN A 168 -9.51 15.87 -1.58
N LYS A 169 -9.21 16.14 -0.30
CA LYS A 169 -9.27 17.50 0.26
C LYS A 169 -8.32 18.45 -0.49
N THR A 170 -7.12 18.00 -0.79
CA THR A 170 -6.11 18.80 -1.49
C THR A 170 -6.49 19.05 -2.95
N THR A 171 -7.05 18.05 -3.62
CA THR A 171 -7.58 18.18 -4.99
C THR A 171 -8.74 19.17 -5.03
N LEU A 172 -9.69 19.04 -4.11
CA LEU A 172 -10.84 19.96 -3.99
C LEU A 172 -10.40 21.39 -3.67
N ALA A 173 -9.44 21.56 -2.75
CA ALA A 173 -8.87 22.86 -2.41
C ALA A 173 -8.20 23.52 -3.61
N THR A 174 -7.43 22.75 -4.39
CA THR A 174 -6.74 23.25 -5.58
C THR A 174 -7.72 23.68 -6.67
N LEU A 175 -8.75 22.87 -6.96
CA LEU A 175 -9.83 23.21 -7.89
C LEU A 175 -10.56 24.51 -7.48
N THR A 176 -10.86 24.62 -6.18
CA THR A 176 -11.52 25.81 -5.63
C THR A 176 -10.63 27.05 -5.77
N ALA A 177 -9.35 26.93 -5.46
CA ALA A 177 -8.39 28.03 -5.59
C ALA A 177 -8.25 28.51 -7.04
N LEU A 178 -8.12 27.60 -8.01
CA LEU A 178 -8.05 27.95 -9.44
C LEU A 178 -9.32 28.67 -9.92
N THR A 179 -10.48 28.23 -9.43
CA THR A 179 -11.77 28.86 -9.75
C THR A 179 -11.81 30.30 -9.22
N ILE A 180 -11.41 30.51 -7.96
CA ILE A 180 -11.34 31.85 -7.34
C ILE A 180 -10.36 32.75 -8.12
N ILE A 181 -9.18 32.25 -8.45
CA ILE A 181 -8.17 33.01 -9.22
C ILE A 181 -8.77 33.43 -10.57
N THR A 182 -9.44 32.53 -11.27
CA THR A 182 -10.09 32.82 -12.56
C THR A 182 -11.14 33.93 -12.44
N ILE A 183 -11.98 33.88 -11.40
CA ILE A 183 -12.98 34.92 -11.11
C ILE A 183 -12.31 36.27 -10.82
N LEU A 184 -11.27 36.27 -9.98
CA LEU A 184 -10.52 37.49 -9.65
C LEU A 184 -9.88 38.11 -10.89
N PHE A 185 -9.27 37.31 -11.77
CA PHE A 185 -8.73 37.76 -13.04
C PHE A 185 -9.81 38.36 -13.95
N ALA A 186 -10.97 37.70 -14.07
CA ALA A 186 -12.09 38.23 -14.84
C ALA A 186 -12.57 39.59 -14.30
N VAL A 187 -12.74 39.71 -12.99
CA VAL A 187 -13.13 40.97 -12.33
C VAL A 187 -12.07 42.05 -12.50
N TYR A 188 -10.79 41.71 -12.41
CA TYR A 188 -9.68 42.63 -12.62
C TYR A 188 -9.70 43.21 -14.05
N ILE A 189 -9.84 42.36 -15.07
CA ILE A 189 -9.92 42.77 -16.47
C ILE A 189 -11.14 43.66 -16.70
N VAL A 190 -12.33 43.25 -16.22
CA VAL A 190 -13.55 44.04 -16.35
C VAL A 190 -13.37 45.40 -15.68
N ARG A 191 -12.85 45.48 -14.45
CA ARG A 191 -12.64 46.79 -13.81
C ARG A 191 -11.55 47.63 -14.49
N GLY A 192 -10.52 47.01 -15.03
CA GLY A 192 -9.42 47.68 -15.72
C GLY A 192 -9.81 48.28 -17.07
N ILE A 193 -10.64 47.59 -17.85
CA ILE A 193 -11.04 48.04 -19.20
C ILE A 193 -12.34 48.83 -19.17
N THR A 194 -13.34 48.40 -18.39
CA THR A 194 -14.69 48.99 -18.46
C THR A 194 -14.77 50.37 -17.81
N LYS A 195 -13.95 50.65 -16.78
CA LYS A 195 -13.85 51.99 -16.18
C LYS A 195 -13.42 53.07 -17.20
N PRO A 196 -12.26 52.96 -17.88
CA PRO A 196 -11.82 53.98 -18.82
C PRO A 196 -12.77 54.10 -20.04
N VAL A 197 -13.42 53.02 -20.48
CA VAL A 197 -14.42 53.09 -21.56
C VAL A 197 -15.65 53.91 -21.13
N SER A 198 -16.15 53.76 -19.90
CA SER A 198 -17.29 54.54 -19.40
C SER A 198 -16.98 56.04 -19.24
N GLU A 199 -15.73 56.40 -18.95
CA GLU A 199 -15.26 57.79 -18.89
C GLU A 199 -15.19 58.43 -20.28
N ILE A 200 -14.83 57.66 -21.31
CA ILE A 200 -14.84 58.12 -22.71
C ILE A 200 -16.27 58.35 -23.20
N ASP A 201 -17.20 57.44 -22.89
CA ASP A 201 -18.59 57.53 -23.37
C ASP A 201 -19.35 58.71 -22.73
N SER A 202 -19.16 58.96 -21.43
CA SER A 202 -19.69 60.15 -20.75
C SER A 202 -19.04 61.46 -21.21
N GLY A 203 -17.75 61.43 -21.55
CA GLY A 203 -17.04 62.56 -22.15
C GLY A 203 -17.59 62.97 -23.53
N TRP A 204 -17.96 62.00 -24.37
CA TRP A 204 -18.55 62.26 -25.69
C TRP A 204 -19.93 62.96 -25.57
N LEU A 205 -20.81 62.47 -24.69
CA LEU A 205 -22.15 63.06 -24.49
C LEU A 205 -22.07 64.50 -24.00
N THR A 206 -21.14 64.78 -23.09
CA THR A 206 -20.93 66.14 -22.54
C THR A 206 -20.45 67.11 -23.63
N ARG A 207 -19.57 66.66 -24.53
CA ARG A 207 -19.05 67.49 -25.64
C ARG A 207 -20.10 67.75 -26.72
N CYS A 208 -21.01 66.82 -26.96
CA CYS A 208 -22.11 67.02 -27.90
C CYS A 208 -23.24 67.86 -27.34
N ALA A 209 -23.54 67.75 -26.04
CA ALA A 209 -24.46 68.66 -25.37
C ALA A 209 -23.92 70.12 -25.35
N ALA A 210 -22.60 70.28 -25.32
CA ALA A 210 -21.92 71.58 -25.41
C ALA A 210 -21.70 72.08 -26.85
N TRP A 211 -22.17 71.35 -27.88
CA TRP A 211 -22.00 71.77 -29.27
C TRP A 211 -22.93 72.96 -29.59
N PRO A 212 -22.40 74.13 -29.96
CA PRO A 212 -23.22 75.31 -30.21
C PRO A 212 -24.04 75.14 -31.49
N ALA A 213 -25.30 75.60 -31.48
CA ALA A 213 -26.24 75.50 -32.60
C ALA A 213 -25.81 76.20 -33.91
N ASN A 214 -24.68 76.91 -33.91
CA ASN A 214 -24.14 77.57 -35.10
C ASN A 214 -22.61 77.44 -35.14
N PRO A 215 -22.05 76.39 -35.76
CA PRO A 215 -20.62 76.17 -35.81
C PRO A 215 -19.93 77.22 -36.72
N PRO A 216 -18.70 77.64 -36.40
CA PRO A 216 -17.95 78.58 -37.22
C PRO A 216 -17.69 78.00 -38.63
N ARG A 217 -17.95 78.80 -39.67
CA ARG A 217 -17.73 78.42 -41.07
C ARG A 217 -16.26 78.13 -41.30
N LEU A 218 -15.95 76.92 -41.78
CA LEU A 218 -14.58 76.54 -42.12
C LEU A 218 -14.01 77.49 -43.17
N PRO A 219 -12.74 77.92 -43.06
CA PRO A 219 -12.08 78.70 -44.10
C PRO A 219 -11.97 77.84 -45.36
N LYS A 220 -12.42 78.40 -46.50
CA LYS A 220 -12.30 77.74 -47.81
C LYS A 220 -10.83 77.41 -48.06
N THR A 221 -10.51 76.12 -48.13
CA THR A 221 -9.20 75.66 -48.58
C THR A 221 -8.94 76.21 -49.98
N ARG A 222 -7.85 76.96 -50.13
CA ARG A 222 -7.38 77.44 -51.43
C ARG A 222 -7.06 76.21 -52.28
N GLN A 223 -7.88 75.94 -53.29
CA GLN A 223 -7.51 75.05 -54.38
C GLN A 223 -6.31 75.69 -55.08
N THR A 224 -5.13 75.11 -54.94
CA THR A 224 -3.99 75.46 -55.80
C THR A 224 -4.23 74.84 -57.18
N PRO A 225 -4.29 75.63 -58.27
CA PRO A 225 -4.41 75.08 -59.60
C PRO A 225 -3.10 74.38 -60.00
N TYR A 226 -3.22 73.15 -60.47
CA TYR A 226 -2.19 72.41 -61.15
C TYR A 226 -2.07 72.94 -62.60
N THR A 227 -0.85 73.33 -62.99
CA THR A 227 -0.29 73.46 -64.37
C THR A 227 -0.99 74.35 -65.40
N ARG A 228 -0.18 75.20 -66.04
CA ARG A 228 0.53 74.77 -67.25
C ARG A 228 2.01 75.11 -67.15
#